data_AF-A0AAJ1KP61-F1
#
_entry.id   AF-A0AAJ1KP61-F1
#
_cell.length_a   1.000
_cell.length_b   1.000
_cell.length_c   1.000
_cell.angle_alpha   90.00
_cell.angle_beta   90.00
_cell.angle_gamma   90.00
#
_symmetry.space_group_name_H-M   'P 1'
#
loop_
_entity.id
_entity.type
_entity.pdbx_description
1 polymer ?
#
loop_
_entity_poly.entity_id
_entity_poly.type
_entity_poly.pdbx_seq_one_letter_code
_entity_poly.pdbx_strand_id
1 'polypeptide(L)'
;MISISGMSSHVLDQDITTDGSTTTYQFSINTFPDGAIALLAVSLTTSGVANCSYLLSVHKHNNVGASITTVSKYEYGGLSISFSATYTTITLTLSSSVVGNLKISPVLLNAAQ
;
A
#
# COMPACT_ATOMS: atom_id res chain seq x y z
N MET A 1 14.38 14.26 20.15
CA MET A 1 13.77 14.98 19.02
C MET A 1 14.03 14.13 17.79
N ILE A 2 13.08 13.28 17.40
CA ILE A 2 13.22 12.42 16.21
C ILE A 2 12.93 13.31 15.00
N SER A 3 13.97 13.62 14.23
CA SER A 3 13.85 14.30 12.95
C SER A 3 13.32 13.30 11.93
N ILE A 4 12.03 13.40 11.62
CA ILE A 4 11.44 12.77 10.43
C ILE A 4 11.87 13.61 9.22
N SER A 5 13.08 13.35 8.74
CA SER A 5 13.60 13.96 7.53
C SER A 5 13.02 13.25 6.29
N GLY A 6 11.85 13.71 5.87
CA GLY A 6 11.74 14.38 4.58
C GLY A 6 11.93 13.59 3.28
N MET A 7 11.57 12.31 3.20
CA MET A 7 11.06 11.82 1.91
C MET A 7 9.57 12.01 1.89
N SER A 8 9.15 13.05 1.17
CA SER A 8 7.77 13.31 0.80
C SER A 8 7.16 12.05 0.16
N SER A 9 6.41 11.33 0.99
CA SER A 9 5.45 10.28 0.70
C SER A 9 4.26 10.74 -0.16
N HIS A 10 4.29 11.92 -0.78
CA HIS A 10 3.12 12.48 -1.46
C HIS A 10 2.65 11.69 -2.69
N VAL A 11 3.46 10.78 -3.26
CA VAL A 11 3.03 9.93 -4.39
C VAL A 11 2.16 8.75 -3.93
N LEU A 12 2.33 8.30 -2.69
CA LEU A 12 1.69 7.09 -2.18
C LEU A 12 0.71 7.36 -1.04
N ASP A 13 0.76 8.55 -0.41
CA ASP A 13 -0.27 8.97 0.54
C ASP A 13 -1.48 9.50 -0.24
N GLN A 14 -2.43 8.62 -0.49
CA GLN A 14 -3.58 8.89 -1.36
C GLN A 14 -4.89 8.71 -0.59
N ASP A 15 -5.82 9.64 -0.78
CA ASP A 15 -7.21 9.56 -0.33
C ASP A 15 -8.10 9.58 -1.58
N ILE A 16 -8.74 8.45 -1.87
CA ILE A 16 -9.45 8.20 -3.12
C ILE A 16 -10.88 7.75 -2.81
N THR A 17 -11.86 8.34 -3.49
CA THR A 17 -13.23 7.82 -3.49
C THR A 17 -13.33 6.71 -4.54
N THR A 18 -13.69 5.49 -4.13
CA THR A 18 -13.86 4.35 -5.02
C THR A 18 -15.23 4.40 -5.70
N ASP A 19 -15.34 3.82 -6.88
CA ASP A 19 -16.59 3.77 -7.66
C ASP A 19 -17.46 2.53 -7.37
N GLY A 20 -17.04 1.69 -6.41
CA GLY A 20 -17.71 0.41 -6.13
C GLY A 20 -17.46 -0.65 -7.21
N SER A 21 -16.33 -0.57 -7.91
CA SER A 21 -15.81 -1.59 -8.81
C SER A 21 -14.48 -2.18 -8.32
N THR A 22 -13.96 -3.17 -9.06
CA THR A 22 -12.57 -3.61 -8.88
C THR A 22 -11.63 -2.63 -9.57
N THR A 23 -10.70 -2.07 -8.80
CA THR A 23 -9.71 -1.09 -9.27
C THR A 23 -8.30 -1.55 -8.91
N THR A 24 -7.35 -1.27 -9.79
CA THR A 24 -5.94 -1.61 -9.59
C THR A 24 -5.11 -0.34 -9.49
N TYR A 25 -4.25 -0.29 -8.48
CA TYR A 25 -3.28 0.79 -8.25
C TYR A 25 -1.87 0.23 -8.38
N GLN A 26 -1.00 0.94 -9.09
CA GLN A 26 0.39 0.52 -9.29
C GLN A 26 1.35 1.52 -8.68
N PHE A 27 2.35 1.00 -8.00
CA PHE A 27 3.39 1.76 -7.33
C PHE A 27 4.75 1.23 -7.77
N SER A 28 5.71 2.12 -8.04
CA SER A 28 7.07 1.68 -8.34
C SER A 28 7.82 1.40 -7.05
N ILE A 29 8.48 0.24 -6.95
CA ILE A 29 9.40 -0.09 -5.85
C ILE A 29 10.56 0.91 -5.79
N ASN A 30 10.90 1.55 -6.92
CA ASN A 30 11.96 2.55 -6.99
C ASN A 30 11.62 3.86 -6.28
N THR A 31 10.37 4.04 -5.80
CA THR A 31 10.05 5.15 -4.89
C THR A 31 10.68 4.97 -3.50
N PHE A 32 11.05 3.75 -3.12
CA PHE A 32 11.77 3.48 -1.88
C PHE A 32 13.29 3.54 -2.12
N PRO A 33 14.08 4.06 -1.17
CA PRO A 33 15.54 3.99 -1.23
C PRO A 33 16.07 2.56 -1.26
N ASP A 34 17.29 2.39 -1.76
CA ASP A 34 18.01 1.12 -1.64
C ASP A 34 18.27 0.79 -0.16
N GLY A 35 18.07 -0.48 0.21
CA GLY A 35 18.12 -0.92 1.61
C GLY A 35 16.92 -0.54 2.47
N ALA A 36 15.89 0.07 1.89
CA ALA A 36 14.68 0.47 2.61
C ALA A 36 13.84 -0.73 3.07
N ILE A 37 13.33 -0.63 4.29
CA ILE A 37 12.20 -1.42 4.78
C ILE A 37 11.02 -0.48 4.90
N ALA A 38 9.97 -0.73 4.13
CA ALA A 38 8.75 0.08 4.11
C ALA A 38 7.52 -0.79 4.40
N LEU A 39 6.50 -0.17 4.97
CA LEU A 39 5.15 -0.72 5.07
C LEU A 39 4.24 0.08 4.14
N LEU A 40 3.35 -0.56 3.39
CA LEU A 40 2.19 0.12 2.80
C LEU A 40 0.96 -0.25 3.62
N ALA A 41 0.42 0.73 4.33
CA ALA A 41 -0.87 0.61 4.99
C ALA A 41 -1.97 1.02 4.01
N VAL A 42 -2.97 0.17 3.85
CA VAL A 42 -4.14 0.45 3.02
C VAL A 42 -5.39 0.20 3.82
N SER A 43 -6.33 1.13 3.77
CA SER A 43 -7.64 0.99 4.41
C SER A 43 -8.73 1.46 3.47
N LEU A 44 -9.75 0.63 3.28
CA LEU A 44 -11.00 0.99 2.64
C LEU A 44 -12.10 1.08 3.70
N THR A 45 -12.74 2.24 3.79
CA THR A 45 -13.94 2.46 4.58
C THR A 45 -15.11 2.70 3.64
N THR A 46 -16.10 1.81 3.63
CA THR A 46 -17.28 1.94 2.76
C THR A 46 -18.42 2.68 3.44
N SER A 47 -19.34 3.25 2.65
CA SER A 47 -20.50 4.01 3.16
C SER A 47 -21.48 3.18 4.03
N GLY A 48 -21.27 1.85 4.17
CA GLY A 48 -22.21 0.90 4.77
C GLY A 48 -21.67 0.07 5.95
N VAL A 49 -20.65 0.54 6.68
CA VAL A 49 -20.09 -0.06 7.92
C VAL A 49 -19.01 -1.15 7.72
N ALA A 50 -18.65 -1.50 6.49
CA ALA A 50 -17.54 -2.44 6.25
C ALA A 50 -16.20 -1.69 6.09
N ASN A 51 -15.26 -1.98 7.00
CA ASN A 51 -13.88 -1.52 6.95
C ASN A 51 -12.98 -2.70 6.62
N CYS A 52 -12.12 -2.52 5.61
CA CYS A 52 -11.13 -3.51 5.22
C CYS A 52 -9.76 -2.82 5.26
N SER A 53 -8.81 -3.37 6.01
CA SER A 53 -7.47 -2.81 6.10
C SER A 53 -6.42 -3.89 5.87
N TYR A 54 -5.32 -3.50 5.27
CA TYR A 54 -4.24 -4.39 4.92
C TYR A 54 -2.88 -3.70 5.04
N LEU A 55 -1.87 -4.44 5.47
CA LEU A 55 -0.50 -3.97 5.59
C LEU A 55 0.43 -4.85 4.76
N LEU A 56 1.18 -4.23 3.85
CA LEU A 56 2.20 -4.89 3.05
C LEU A 56 3.59 -4.51 3.56
N SER A 57 4.45 -5.49 3.83
CA SER A 57 5.87 -5.24 4.12
C SER A 57 6.72 -5.36 2.85
N VAL A 58 7.51 -4.33 2.57
CA VAL A 58 8.38 -4.21 1.41
C VAL A 58 9.83 -4.10 1.88
N HIS A 59 10.67 -5.04 1.47
CA HIS A 59 12.10 -5.08 1.78
C HIS A 59 12.88 -4.86 0.49
N LYS A 60 13.30 -3.62 0.25
CA LYS A 60 14.07 -3.25 -0.94
C LYS A 60 15.56 -3.53 -0.72
N HIS A 61 16.16 -4.26 -1.66
CA HIS A 61 17.59 -4.57 -1.64
C HIS A 61 18.33 -3.66 -2.64
N ASN A 62 19.65 -3.47 -2.44
CA ASN A 62 20.49 -2.67 -3.34
C ASN A 62 20.44 -3.21 -4.76
N ASN A 63 20.09 -2.37 -5.74
CA ASN A 63 20.07 -2.70 -7.18
C ASN A 63 19.31 -4.01 -7.57
N VAL A 64 18.64 -4.66 -6.61
CA VAL A 64 18.07 -6.00 -6.69
C VAL A 64 16.65 -6.04 -6.13
N GLY A 65 15.74 -5.30 -6.77
CA GLY A 65 14.29 -5.39 -6.56
C GLY A 65 13.84 -5.30 -5.10
N ALA A 66 12.60 -5.73 -4.82
CA ALA A 66 12.13 -5.92 -3.46
C ALA A 66 11.71 -7.37 -3.22
N SER A 67 12.00 -7.87 -2.01
CA SER A 67 11.30 -9.01 -1.46
C SER A 67 10.06 -8.48 -0.76
N ILE A 68 8.90 -9.06 -1.09
CA ILE A 68 7.60 -8.61 -0.59
C ILE A 68 6.95 -9.75 0.16
N THR A 69 6.66 -9.50 1.43
CA THR A 69 5.93 -10.44 2.28
C THR A 69 4.47 -10.06 2.25
N THR A 70 3.72 -10.74 1.37
CA THR A 70 2.26 -10.61 1.30
C THR A 70 1.64 -11.36 2.47
N VAL A 71 1.02 -10.64 3.40
CA VAL A 71 0.30 -11.20 4.57
C VAL A 71 -1.10 -11.74 4.19
N SER A 72 -1.24 -12.45 3.05
CA SER A 72 -2.49 -13.02 2.50
C SER A 72 -3.51 -12.02 1.91
N LYS A 73 -4.67 -12.47 1.42
CA LYS A 73 -5.75 -11.60 0.91
C LYS A 73 -6.72 -11.34 2.08
N TYR A 74 -7.12 -10.09 2.32
CA TYR A 74 -8.17 -9.84 3.33
C TYR A 74 -9.50 -9.64 2.63
N GLU A 75 -10.45 -10.53 2.91
CA GLU A 75 -11.82 -10.46 2.41
C GLU A 75 -12.78 -10.19 3.57
N TYR A 76 -13.65 -9.18 3.43
CA TYR A 76 -14.70 -8.91 4.41
C TYR A 76 -15.96 -8.42 3.70
N GLY A 77 -17.05 -9.19 3.80
CA GLY A 77 -18.37 -8.78 3.28
C GLY A 77 -18.39 -8.45 1.78
N GLY A 78 -17.58 -9.13 0.96
CA GLY A 78 -17.46 -8.85 -0.48
C GLY A 78 -16.43 -7.76 -0.83
N LEU A 79 -15.76 -7.18 0.17
CA LEU A 79 -14.56 -6.35 -0.02
C LEU A 79 -13.33 -7.25 -0.09
N SER A 80 -12.39 -6.94 -0.98
CA SER A 80 -11.07 -7.55 -0.91
C SER A 80 -9.95 -6.56 -1.21
N ILE A 81 -8.92 -6.59 -0.38
CA ILE A 81 -7.64 -5.92 -0.65
C ILE A 81 -6.59 -7.02 -0.88
N SER A 82 -5.90 -6.94 -2.02
CA SER A 82 -4.77 -7.82 -2.31
C SER A 82 -3.61 -7.04 -2.91
N PHE A 83 -2.41 -7.57 -2.68
CA PHE A 83 -1.19 -7.05 -3.27
C PHE A 83 -0.52 -8.15 -4.07
N SER A 84 -0.02 -7.77 -5.23
CA SER A 84 0.95 -8.54 -5.99
C SER A 84 2.15 -7.67 -6.28
N ALA A 85 3.29 -8.28 -6.55
CA ALA A 85 4.46 -7.51 -6.88
C ALA A 85 5.39 -8.24 -7.84
N THR A 86 6.06 -7.43 -8.63
CA THR A 86 7.20 -7.80 -9.45
C THR A 86 8.45 -7.15 -8.86
N TYR A 87 9.60 -7.37 -9.49
CA TYR A 87 10.86 -6.78 -9.07
C TYR A 87 10.84 -5.23 -8.99
N THR A 88 10.01 -4.57 -9.81
CA THR A 88 9.97 -3.10 -9.93
C THR A 88 8.65 -2.48 -9.51
N THR A 89 7.58 -3.27 -9.39
CA THR A 89 6.21 -2.75 -9.29
C THR A 89 5.43 -3.49 -8.24
N ILE A 90 4.74 -2.74 -7.37
CA ILE A 90 3.71 -3.24 -6.47
C ILE A 90 2.37 -2.91 -7.09
N THR A 91 1.48 -3.89 -7.14
CA THR A 91 0.12 -3.76 -7.65
C THR A 91 -0.84 -4.06 -6.52
N LEU A 92 -1.61 -3.05 -6.11
CA LEU A 92 -2.74 -3.17 -5.20
C LEU A 92 -4.00 -3.41 -6.03
N THR A 93 -4.71 -4.50 -5.78
CA THR A 93 -6.04 -4.74 -6.32
C THR A 93 -7.05 -4.57 -5.20
N LEU A 94 -7.98 -3.64 -5.41
CA LEU A 94 -9.11 -3.41 -4.53
C LEU A 94 -10.37 -3.87 -5.23
N SER A 95 -11.15 -4.73 -4.59
CA SER A 95 -12.49 -5.09 -5.04
C SER A 95 -13.49 -4.66 -3.99
N SER A 96 -14.47 -3.86 -4.39
CA SER A 96 -15.64 -3.52 -3.59
C SER A 96 -16.83 -3.40 -4.52
N SER A 97 -18.02 -3.78 -4.06
CA SER A 97 -19.29 -3.57 -4.78
C SER A 97 -20.00 -2.28 -4.35
N VAL A 98 -19.37 -1.48 -3.48
CA VAL A 98 -19.93 -0.25 -2.91
C VAL A 98 -18.88 0.86 -2.90
N VAL A 99 -19.36 2.10 -3.02
CA VAL A 99 -18.50 3.28 -2.90
C VAL A 99 -17.92 3.38 -1.49
N GLY A 100 -16.63 3.72 -1.42
CA GLY A 100 -15.91 3.92 -0.17
C GLY A 100 -14.75 4.89 -0.32
N ASN A 101 -14.12 5.18 0.81
CA ASN A 101 -12.90 5.98 0.90
C ASN A 101 -11.71 5.04 1.08
N LEU A 102 -10.82 5.03 0.08
CA LEU A 102 -9.56 4.31 0.08
C LEU A 102 -8.46 5.25 0.55
N LYS A 103 -7.74 4.84 1.59
CA LYS A 103 -6.49 5.45 2.02
C LYS A 103 -5.35 4.50 1.79
N ILE A 104 -4.29 5.00 1.17
CA ILE A 104 -3.02 4.30 1.00
C ILE A 104 -1.98 5.21 1.65
N SER A 105 -1.15 4.68 2.53
CA SER A 105 -0.08 5.45 3.17
C SER A 105 1.16 4.57 3.34
N PRO A 106 2.31 4.94 2.78
CA PRO A 106 3.54 4.23 3.06
C PRO A 106 4.17 4.72 4.38
N VAL A 107 4.87 3.83 5.05
CA VAL A 107 5.64 4.12 6.26
C VAL A 107 7.04 3.55 6.06
N LEU A 108 8.04 4.42 5.98
CA LEU A 108 9.44 3.99 5.89
C LEU A 108 9.97 3.70 7.30
N LEU A 109 10.33 2.44 7.57
CA LEU A 109 10.71 1.98 8.91
C LEU A 109 12.15 2.32 9.28
N ASN A 110 13.06 2.35 8.30
CA ASN A 110 14.46 2.69 8.48
C ASN A 110 14.83 4.02 7.81
N ALA A 111 13.93 5.00 7.85
CA ALA A 111 14.19 6.35 7.36
C ALA A 111 15.37 6.95 8.13
N ALA A 112 16.51 7.11 7.46
CA ALA A 112 17.84 7.50 7.94
C ALA A 112 18.73 6.35 8.47
N GLN A 113 19.51 5.78 7.55
CA GLN A 113 20.95 5.62 7.78
C GLN A 113 21.70 6.52 6.79
#